data_AF-A0A353FBY1-F1
#
_entry.id   AF-A0A353FBY1-F1
#
_cell.length_a   1.000
_cell.length_b   1.000
_cell.length_c   1.000
_cell.angle_alpha   90.00
_cell.angle_beta   90.00
_cell.angle_gamma   90.00
#
_symmetry.space_group_name_H-M   'P 1'
#
loop_
_entity.id
_entity.type
_entity.pdbx_description
1 polymer ?
#
loop_
_entity_poly.entity_id
_entity_poly.type
_entity_poly.pdbx_seq_one_letter_code
_entity_poly.pdbx_strand_id
1 'polypeptide(L)' 'MSKQSGNVILGTLVGAAVGFAAGILLAPASGKDTRNLLGDKANEAKDAINDAANKTIASLKEVKESAERVIKNGSVKA' A
#
# COMPACT_ATOMS: atom_id res chain seq x y z
N MET A 1 7.25 -13.40 -17.08
CA MET A 1 7.42 -12.37 -16.02
C MET A 1 6.50 -12.56 -14.81
N SER A 2 5.40 -13.30 -14.88
CA SER A 2 4.45 -13.53 -13.76
C SER A 2 5.00 -14.30 -12.55
N LYS A 3 5.97 -15.19 -12.75
CA LYS A 3 6.55 -16.01 -11.66
C LYS A 3 7.47 -15.21 -10.72
N GLN A 4 8.12 -14.16 -11.22
CA GLN A 4 9.01 -13.32 -10.41
C GLN A 4 8.22 -12.43 -9.45
N SER A 5 7.16 -11.77 -9.94
CA SER A 5 6.30 -10.92 -9.10
C SER A 5 5.54 -11.75 -8.04
N GLY A 6 5.07 -12.95 -8.40
CA GLY A 6 4.44 -13.87 -7.44
C GLY A 6 5.38 -14.28 -6.30
N ASN A 7 6.64 -14.60 -6.62
CA ASN A 7 7.64 -14.98 -5.61
C ASN A 7 8.01 -13.81 -4.68
N VAL A 8 8.07 -12.57 -5.19
CA VAL A 8 8.36 -11.39 -4.37
C VAL A 8 7.21 -11.07 -3.41
N ILE A 9 5.97 -11.18 -3.88
CA ILE A 9 4.77 -10.97 -3.04
C ILE A 9 4.71 -12.04 -1.95
N LEU A 10 4.93 -13.32 -2.31
CA LEU A 10 4.92 -14.43 -1.37
C LEU A 10 6.04 -14.28 -0.32
N GLY A 11 7.25 -13.92 -0.75
CA GLY A 11 8.38 -13.66 0.14
C GLY A 11 8.11 -12.50 1.10
N THR A 12 7.50 -11.42 0.61
CA THR A 12 7.13 -10.26 1.43
C THR A 12 6.09 -10.63 2.49
N LEU A 13 5.06 -11.40 2.12
CA LEU A 13 4.02 -11.83 3.06
C LEU A 13 4.59 -12.73 4.16
N VAL A 14 5.43 -13.70 3.78
CA VAL A 14 6.09 -14.60 4.75
C VAL A 14 7.02 -13.80 5.66
N GLY A 15 7.85 -12.92 5.12
CA GLY A 15 8.75 -12.06 5.89
C GLY A 15 7.99 -11.12 6.84
N ALA A 16 6.91 -10.52 6.37
CA ALA A 16 6.06 -9.65 7.18
C ALA A 16 5.38 -10.42 8.32
N ALA A 17 4.85 -11.61 8.06
CA ALA A 17 4.23 -12.45 9.08
C ALA A 17 5.25 -12.86 10.16
N VAL A 18 6.43 -13.32 9.76
CA VAL A 18 7.51 -13.69 10.68
C VAL A 18 8.00 -12.48 11.47
N GLY A 19 8.22 -11.34 10.81
CA GLY A 19 8.65 -10.10 11.46
C GLY A 19 7.61 -9.56 12.45
N PHE A 20 6.33 -9.61 12.10
CA PHE A 20 5.24 -9.20 12.98
C PHE A 20 5.12 -10.12 14.21
N ALA A 21 5.18 -11.44 13.99
CA ALA A 21 5.16 -12.41 15.08
C ALA A 21 6.36 -12.22 16.02
N ALA A 22 7.56 -12.06 15.47
CA ALA A 22 8.75 -11.75 16.25
C ALA A 22 8.62 -10.43 17.01
N GLY A 23 8.06 -9.39 16.38
CA GLY A 23 7.82 -8.09 17.00
C GLY A 23 6.84 -8.15 18.18
N ILE A 24 5.74 -8.88 18.04
CA ILE A 24 4.79 -9.12 19.14
C ILE A 24 5.44 -9.90 20.29
N LEU A 25 6.25 -10.91 19.97
CA LEU A 25 6.91 -11.72 20.99
C LEU A 25 8.01 -10.94 21.74
N LEU A 26 8.75 -10.08 21.03
CA LEU A 26 9.79 -9.22 21.62
C LEU A 26 9.20 -8.04 22.40
N ALA A 27 8.10 -7.47 21.93
CA ALA A 27 7.42 -6.34 22.55
C ALA A 27 5.94 -6.68 22.75
N PRO A 28 5.58 -7.33 23.87
CA PRO A 28 4.20 -7.69 24.15
C PRO A 28 3.38 -6.44 24.48
N ALA A 29 2.40 -6.14 23.63
CA ALA A 29 1.35 -5.16 23.94
C ALA A 29 0.30 -5.78 24.86
N SER A 30 -0.27 -4.99 25.77
CA SER A 30 -1.35 -5.48 26.62
C SER A 30 -2.63 -5.71 25.79
N GLY A 31 -3.37 -6.78 26.07
CA GLY A 31 -4.60 -7.09 25.33
C GLY A 31 -5.67 -6.02 25.44
N LYS A 32 -5.66 -5.23 26.53
CA LYS A 32 -6.58 -4.09 26.73
C LYS A 32 -6.26 -2.95 25.75
N ASP A 33 -4.99 -2.66 25.53
CA ASP A 33 -4.56 -1.64 24.58
C ASP A 33 -4.85 -2.07 23.15
N THR A 34 -4.58 -3.32 22.78
CA THR A 34 -4.89 -3.85 21.43
C THR A 34 -6.39 -3.81 21.13
N ARG A 35 -7.26 -4.10 22.12
CA ARG A 35 -8.72 -4.05 21.98
C ARG A 35 -9.22 -2.63 21.75
N ASN A 36 -8.75 -1.66 22.54
CA ASN A 36 -9.10 -0.25 22.37
C ASN A 36 -8.56 0.30 21.04
N LEU A 37 -7.30 -0.01 20.73
CA LEU A 37 -6.65 0.40 19.49
C LEU A 37 -7.41 -0.12 18.26
N LEU A 38 -7.88 -1.36 18.29
CA LEU A 38 -8.63 -1.96 17.19
C LEU A 38 -10.04 -1.37 17.02
N GLY A 39 -10.69 -0.94 18.10
CA GLY A 39 -12.01 -0.30 18.04
C GLY A 39 -11.96 1.05 17.33
N ASP A 40 -11.06 1.93 17.79
CA ASP A 40 -11.02 3.32 17.33
C ASP A 40 -10.18 3.46 16.04
N LYS A 41 -9.00 2.83 15.98
CA LYS A 41 -8.14 2.95 14.80
C LYS A 41 -8.63 2.16 13.61
N ALA A 42 -9.47 1.15 13.74
CA ALA A 42 -9.94 0.40 12.57
C ALA A 42 -10.86 1.25 11.68
N ASN A 43 -11.72 2.08 12.26
CA ASN A 43 -12.55 3.00 11.47
C ASN A 43 -11.71 4.11 10.86
N GLU A 44 -10.85 4.74 11.67
CA GLU A 44 -9.99 5.84 11.21
C GLU A 44 -8.98 5.39 10.14
N ALA A 45 -8.41 4.19 10.28
CA ALA A 45 -7.50 3.62 9.29
C ALA A 45 -8.21 3.29 7.98
N LYS A 46 -9.45 2.77 8.03
CA LYS A 46 -10.22 2.51 6.81
C LYS A 46 -10.46 3.79 6.02
N ASP A 47 -10.89 4.85 6.69
CA ASP A 47 -11.15 6.13 6.04
C ASP A 47 -9.86 6.75 5.49
N ALA A 48 -8.77 6.73 6.27
CA ALA A 48 -7.47 7.22 5.83
C ALA A 48 -6.90 6.42 4.63
N ILE A 49 -7.08 5.09 4.62
CA ILE A 49 -6.66 4.23 3.49
C ILE A 49 -7.48 4.53 2.25
N ASN A 50 -8.80 4.69 2.37
CA ASN A 50 -9.66 5.03 1.24
C ASN A 50 -9.28 6.38 0.64
N ASP A 51 -9.04 7.40 1.47
CA ASP A 51 -8.61 8.72 1.02
C ASP A 51 -7.23 8.70 0.37
N ALA A 52 -6.27 7.99 0.97
CA ALA A 52 -4.92 7.85 0.41
C ALA A 52 -4.93 7.08 -0.92
N ALA A 53 -5.72 6.01 -1.01
CA ALA A 53 -5.89 5.23 -2.23
C ALA A 53 -6.53 6.09 -3.34
N ASN A 54 -7.60 6.82 -3.02
CA ASN A 54 -8.26 7.71 -3.97
C ASN A 54 -7.32 8.81 -4.48
N LYS A 55 -6.56 9.47 -3.59
CA LYS A 55 -5.54 10.45 -3.98
C LYS A 55 -4.45 9.84 -4.86
N THR A 56 -3.96 8.66 -4.49
CA THR A 56 -2.91 7.98 -5.26
C THR A 56 -3.40 7.62 -6.65
N ILE A 57 -4.61 7.07 -6.78
CA ILE A 57 -5.23 6.76 -8.07
C ILE A 57 -5.44 8.03 -8.91
N ALA A 58 -5.88 9.13 -8.30
CA ALA A 58 -6.04 10.41 -8.99
C ALA A 58 -4.71 10.95 -9.51
N SER A 59 -3.66 10.98 -8.69
CA SER A 59 -2.32 11.42 -9.09
C SER A 59 -1.72 10.53 -10.18
N LEU A 60 -1.92 9.22 -10.10
CA LEU A 60 -1.49 8.28 -11.15
C LEU A 60 -2.23 8.56 -12.48
N LYS A 61 -3.51 8.92 -12.42
CA LYS A 61 -4.30 9.26 -13.61
C LYS A 61 -3.82 10.55 -14.27
N GLU A 62 -3.52 11.59 -13.49
CA GLU A 62 -2.92 12.83 -14.01
C GLU A 62 -1.53 12.60 -14.62
N VAL A 63 -0.70 11.79 -13.96
CA VAL A 63 0.63 11.42 -14.47
C VAL A 63 0.50 10.64 -15.78
N LYS A 64 -0.46 9.70 -15.85
CA LYS A 64 -0.74 8.94 -17.07
C LYS A 64 -1.22 9.83 -18.21
N GLU A 65 -2.18 10.71 -17.97
CA GLU A 65 -2.68 11.65 -18.99
C GLU A 65 -1.60 12.65 -19.45
N SER A 66 -0.76 13.10 -18.53
CA SER A 66 0.35 14.00 -18.85
C SER A 66 1.44 13.28 -19.65
N ALA A 67 1.75 12.03 -19.32
CA ALA A 67 2.64 11.19 -20.10
C ALA A 67 2.08 10.92 -21.51
N GLU A 68 0.78 10.59 -21.62
CA GLU A 68 0.12 10.38 -22.91
C GLU A 68 0.10 11.64 -23.78
N ARG A 69 -0.12 12.83 -23.18
CA ARG A 69 -0.02 14.11 -23.91
C ARG A 69 1.40 14.41 -24.40
N VAL A 70 2.40 14.17 -23.57
CA VAL A 70 3.82 14.37 -23.94
C VAL A 70 4.21 13.41 -25.06
N ILE A 71 3.80 12.15 -24.98
CA ILE A 71 4.03 11.16 -26.03
C ILE A 71 3.29 11.57 -27.32
N LYS A 72 2.01 11.96 -27.25
CA LYS A 72 1.21 12.31 -28.43
C LYS A 72 1.69 13.58 -29.13
N ASN A 73 2.13 14.61 -28.40
CA ASN A 73 2.67 15.84 -28.99
C ASN A 73 4.13 15.68 -29.43
N GLY A 74 4.92 14.82 -28.78
CA GLY A 74 6.28 14.47 -29.21
C GLY A 74 6.31 13.72 -30.54
N SER A 75 5.33 12.85 -30.80
CA SER A 75 5.21 12.08 -32.05
C SER A 75 4.75 12.89 -33.27
N VAL A 76 4.25 14.12 -33.10
CA VAL A 76 3.74 14.96 -34.21
C VAL A 76 4.82 15.93 -34.73
N LYS A 77 5.99 16.02 -34.07
CA LYS A 77 7.08 16.92 -34.46
C LYS A 77 8.35 16.22 -34.95
N ALA A 78 8.29 14.92 -35.24
CA ALA A 78 9.37 14.15 -35.89
C ALA A 78 8.98 13.78 -37.32
#